data_AF-A0AAW7YGM0-F1
#
_entry.id   AF-A0AAW7YGM0-F1
#
_cell.length_a   1.000
_cell.length_b   1.000
_cell.length_c   1.000
_cell.angle_alpha   90.00
_cell.angle_beta   90.00
_cell.angle_gamma   90.00
#
_symmetry.space_group_name_H-M   'P 1'
#
loop_
_entity.id
_entity.type
_entity.pdbx_description
1 polymer ?
#
loop_
_entity_poly.entity_id
_entity_poly.type
_entity_poly.pdbx_seq_one_letter_code
_entity_poly.pdbx_strand_id
1 'polypeptide(L)'
;MNTLSIKQRILLLSIAPITVAVLVVMFLVNIQLKELGEEQVQNTKSTMMEDKRATLKNYVDISLSAVSSLVEQASGINDEQIKNVVAGYLRNIVFEESKDGYIFIYKYDGINIAHKEKPELEGKNLYNLKDPNGVLVIKELIDKAQDGGGYVEYMWHKPSKDMEVTKLGYAKSIDKFQWMVGSGFYIDDIEDEIASIRLKVNASINKAMLLIGTVGASLIALVIFISLYISAKITRPLCDTALALDDISQGEGDLTRRLKIYAEDEVGQVSKGFNLFVDKMQQSVLEVKNGITDLSSSSHQMETVVISTNGNVENQRQETIQAATAVHEMAAATQEIATNAANAA
;
A
#
# COMPACT_ATOMS: atom_id res chain seq x y z
N MET A 1 25.14 -7.19 -18.56
CA MET A 1 24.15 -6.85 -17.51
C MET A 1 22.90 -7.70 -17.72
N ASN A 2 22.82 -8.90 -17.12
CA ASN A 2 21.56 -9.61 -16.80
C ASN A 2 21.87 -11.04 -16.30
N THR A 3 22.23 -11.17 -15.02
CA THR A 3 22.40 -12.48 -14.34
C THR A 3 21.31 -12.71 -13.29
N LEU A 4 20.10 -12.17 -13.51
CA LEU A 4 18.97 -12.47 -12.62
C LEU A 4 18.41 -13.85 -12.96
N SER A 5 18.39 -14.75 -11.97
CA SER A 5 17.76 -16.06 -12.09
C SER A 5 16.26 -15.93 -12.33
N ILE A 6 15.64 -16.94 -12.94
CA ILE A 6 14.18 -16.95 -13.20
C ILE A 6 13.39 -16.70 -11.91
N LYS A 7 13.84 -17.24 -10.78
CA LYS A 7 13.27 -17.00 -9.45
C LYS A 7 13.27 -15.51 -9.06
N GLN A 8 14.40 -14.82 -9.25
CA GLN A 8 14.52 -13.40 -8.93
C GLN A 8 13.65 -12.54 -9.84
N ARG A 9 13.55 -12.88 -11.13
CA ARG A 9 12.67 -12.18 -12.07
C ARG A 9 11.21 -12.32 -11.68
N ILE A 10 10.76 -13.54 -11.36
CA ILE A 10 9.38 -13.79 -10.91
C ILE A 10 9.08 -12.97 -9.65
N LEU A 11 9.94 -13.00 -8.64
CA LEU A 11 9.75 -12.26 -7.39
C LEU A 11 9.73 -10.75 -7.60
N LEU A 12 10.64 -10.21 -8.42
CA LEU A 12 10.68 -8.76 -8.70
C LEU A 12 9.44 -8.30 -9.47
N LEU A 13 9.04 -9.04 -10.50
CA LEU A 13 7.88 -8.71 -11.34
C LEU A 13 6.55 -8.88 -10.59
N SER A 14 6.46 -9.77 -9.60
CA SER A 14 5.23 -9.97 -8.82
C SER A 14 5.12 -9.01 -7.63
N ILE A 15 6.21 -8.77 -6.90
CA ILE A 15 6.17 -7.99 -5.64
C ILE A 15 6.24 -6.49 -5.91
N ALA A 16 7.15 -6.03 -6.77
CA ALA A 16 7.39 -4.61 -6.97
C ALA A 16 6.12 -3.81 -7.37
N PRO A 17 5.30 -4.22 -8.35
CA PRO A 17 4.12 -3.43 -8.72
C PRO A 17 3.08 -3.38 -7.60
N ILE A 18 2.92 -4.47 -6.84
CA ILE A 18 1.97 -4.53 -5.72
C ILE A 18 2.44 -3.63 -4.58
N THR A 19 3.72 -3.68 -4.22
CA THR A 19 4.29 -2.79 -3.20
C THR A 19 4.11 -1.33 -3.59
N VAL A 20 4.40 -0.97 -4.84
CA VAL A 20 4.20 0.40 -5.34
C VAL A 20 2.71 0.78 -5.27
N ALA A 21 1.81 -0.09 -5.73
CA ALA A 21 0.37 0.17 -5.68
C ALA A 21 -0.14 0.39 -4.25
N VAL A 22 0.27 -0.46 -3.30
CA VAL A 22 -0.09 -0.33 -1.88
C VAL A 22 0.43 0.99 -1.31
N LEU A 23 1.68 1.36 -1.59
CA LEU A 23 2.26 2.62 -1.11
C LEU A 23 1.56 3.85 -1.70
N VAL A 24 1.23 3.82 -3.00
CA VAL A 24 0.51 4.92 -3.66
C VAL A 24 -0.90 5.06 -3.08
N VAL A 25 -1.65 3.96 -2.94
CA VAL A 25 -2.97 3.98 -2.32
C VAL A 25 -2.90 4.48 -0.88
N MET A 26 -1.95 3.97 -0.10
CA MET A 26 -1.73 4.39 1.29
C MET A 26 -1.42 5.89 1.37
N PHE A 27 -0.61 6.42 0.46
CA PHE A 27 -0.30 7.84 0.38
C PHE A 27 -1.51 8.69 0.02
N LEU A 28 -2.27 8.32 -1.02
CA LEU A 28 -3.46 9.05 -1.45
C LEU A 28 -4.54 9.06 -0.36
N VAL A 29 -4.80 7.92 0.27
CA VAL A 29 -5.76 7.81 1.38
C VAL A 29 -5.30 8.65 2.58
N ASN A 30 -3.99 8.73 2.86
CA ASN A 30 -3.49 9.58 3.95
C ASN A 30 -3.79 11.06 3.72
N ILE A 31 -3.59 11.54 2.49
CA ILE A 31 -3.91 12.93 2.11
C ILE A 31 -5.41 13.18 2.30
N GLN A 32 -6.25 12.32 1.71
CA GLN A 32 -7.70 12.49 1.74
C GLN A 32 -8.28 12.44 3.16
N LEU A 33 -7.80 11.53 4.01
CA LEU A 33 -8.26 11.44 5.40
C LEU A 33 -7.84 12.64 6.25
N LYS A 34 -6.65 13.21 5.99
CA LYS A 34 -6.22 14.44 6.68
C LYS A 34 -7.05 15.64 6.27
N GLU A 35 -7.34 15.77 4.97
CA GLU A 35 -8.17 16.84 4.44
C GLU A 35 -9.59 16.79 4.99
N LEU A 36 -10.25 15.62 4.90
CA LEU A 36 -11.58 15.40 5.51
C LEU A 36 -11.56 15.59 7.03
N GLY A 37 -10.48 15.17 7.69
CA GLY A 37 -10.31 15.36 9.13
C GLY A 37 -10.23 16.84 9.52
N GLU A 38 -9.49 17.64 8.76
CA GLU A 38 -9.40 19.09 9.00
C GLU A 38 -10.72 19.79 8.70
N GLU A 39 -11.39 19.44 7.59
CA GLU A 39 -12.70 19.96 7.23
C GLU A 39 -13.73 19.68 8.33
N GLN A 40 -13.78 18.45 8.84
CA GLN A 40 -14.66 18.08 9.96
C GLN A 40 -14.39 18.93 11.20
N VAL A 41 -13.12 19.19 11.52
CA VAL A 41 -12.73 20.02 12.67
C VAL A 41 -13.18 21.46 12.47
N GLN A 42 -12.98 22.04 11.28
CA GLN A 42 -13.39 23.42 10.98
C GLN A 42 -14.91 23.58 10.99
N ASN A 43 -15.64 22.65 10.35
CA ASN A 43 -17.11 22.66 10.35
C ASN A 43 -17.65 22.55 11.77
N THR A 44 -17.09 21.64 12.58
CA THR A 44 -17.48 21.50 13.99
C THR A 44 -17.22 22.78 14.78
N LYS A 45 -16.05 23.41 14.61
CA LYS A 45 -15.73 24.70 15.24
C LYS A 45 -16.74 25.78 14.84
N SER A 46 -17.07 25.87 13.55
CA SER A 46 -18.04 26.85 13.04
C SER A 46 -19.43 26.64 13.63
N THR A 47 -19.93 25.40 13.64
CA THR A 47 -21.23 25.06 14.25
C THR A 47 -21.25 25.39 15.73
N MET A 48 -20.20 25.04 16.48
CA MET A 48 -20.11 25.37 17.91
C MET A 48 -20.10 26.88 18.16
N MET A 49 -19.41 27.65 17.33
CA MET A 49 -19.41 29.11 17.42
C MET A 49 -20.80 29.70 17.13
N GLU A 50 -21.51 29.19 16.12
CA GLU A 50 -22.88 29.61 15.80
C GLU A 50 -23.87 29.27 16.93
N ASP A 51 -23.79 28.05 17.46
CA ASP A 51 -24.61 27.61 18.60
C ASP A 51 -24.35 28.50 19.81
N LYS A 52 -23.07 28.75 20.15
CA LYS A 52 -22.69 29.62 21.27
C LYS A 52 -23.15 31.05 21.06
N ARG A 53 -23.10 31.59 19.83
CA ARG A 53 -23.69 32.90 19.49
C ARG A 53 -25.19 32.91 19.80
N ALA A 54 -25.94 31.93 19.31
CA ALA A 54 -27.37 31.82 19.56
C ALA A 54 -27.70 31.67 21.05
N THR A 55 -26.96 30.81 21.77
CA THR A 55 -27.09 30.64 23.22
C THR A 55 -26.84 31.95 23.97
N LEU A 56 -25.79 32.68 23.61
CA LEU A 56 -25.44 33.92 24.26
C LEU A 56 -26.50 35.01 24.08
N LYS A 57 -27.04 35.11 22.86
CA LYS A 57 -28.20 35.98 22.58
C LYS A 57 -29.39 35.58 23.45
N ASN A 58 -29.70 34.29 23.56
CA ASN A 58 -30.79 33.80 24.40
C ASN A 58 -30.58 34.13 25.88
N TYR A 59 -29.35 34.01 26.40
CA TYR A 59 -29.03 34.39 27.79
C TYR A 59 -29.31 35.87 28.07
N VAL A 60 -28.91 36.76 27.17
CA VAL A 60 -29.19 38.20 27.30
C VAL A 60 -30.68 38.49 27.14
N ASP A 61 -31.35 37.91 26.14
CA ASP A 61 -32.78 38.14 25.91
C ASP A 61 -33.64 37.64 27.09
N ILE A 62 -33.32 36.49 27.68
CA ILE A 62 -34.00 35.97 28.89
C ILE A 62 -33.75 36.89 30.08
N SER A 63 -32.50 37.34 30.27
CA SER A 63 -32.14 38.24 31.38
C SER A 63 -32.88 39.57 31.28
N LEU A 64 -32.97 40.14 30.07
CA LEU A 64 -33.74 41.36 29.81
C LEU A 64 -35.25 41.16 29.99
N SER A 65 -35.78 40.02 29.54
CA SER A 65 -37.19 39.67 29.72
C SER A 65 -37.56 39.49 31.20
N ALA A 66 -36.64 38.96 32.02
CA ALA A 66 -36.87 38.79 33.45
C ALA A 66 -37.03 40.11 34.22
N VAL A 67 -36.45 41.21 33.70
CA VAL A 67 -36.52 42.54 34.32
C VAL A 67 -37.43 43.51 33.56
N SER A 68 -38.04 43.10 32.44
CA SER A 68 -38.79 43.98 31.55
C SER A 68 -39.94 44.72 32.26
N SER A 69 -40.72 44.00 33.06
CA SER A 69 -41.82 44.58 33.84
C SER A 69 -41.35 45.64 34.83
N LEU A 70 -40.18 45.44 35.46
CA LEU A 70 -39.59 46.44 36.37
C LEU A 70 -39.11 47.67 35.60
N VAL A 71 -38.45 47.47 34.46
CA VAL A 71 -38.01 48.55 33.57
C VAL A 71 -39.20 49.38 33.09
N GLU A 72 -40.32 48.76 32.73
CA GLU A 72 -41.55 49.44 32.32
C GLU A 72 -42.16 50.30 33.43
N GLN A 73 -42.09 49.86 34.69
CA GLN A 73 -42.60 50.61 35.86
C GLN A 73 -41.77 51.85 36.22
N ALA A 74 -40.52 51.95 35.75
CA ALA A 74 -39.68 53.12 35.96
C ALA A 74 -40.38 54.39 35.44
N SER A 75 -40.73 55.30 36.35
CA SER A 75 -41.40 56.56 36.05
C SER A 75 -40.93 57.65 37.00
N GLY A 76 -39.86 58.37 36.63
CA GLY A 76 -39.41 59.66 37.17
C GLY A 76 -39.03 59.69 38.67
N ILE A 77 -40.00 59.45 39.56
CA ILE A 77 -39.89 59.57 41.01
C ILE A 77 -39.20 58.34 41.63
N ASN A 78 -39.35 57.15 41.03
CA ASN A 78 -38.78 55.88 41.54
C ASN A 78 -37.65 55.29 40.66
N ASP A 79 -37.16 56.06 39.68
CA ASP A 79 -36.23 55.54 38.66
C ASP A 79 -34.93 55.00 39.26
N GLU A 80 -34.37 55.66 40.28
CA GLU A 80 -33.12 55.24 40.91
C GLU A 80 -33.29 53.95 41.73
N GLN A 81 -34.41 53.81 42.45
CA GLN A 81 -34.73 52.60 43.20
C GLN A 81 -34.92 51.41 42.26
N ILE A 82 -35.67 51.58 41.17
CA ILE A 82 -35.91 50.52 40.19
C ILE A 82 -34.61 50.15 39.46
N LYS A 83 -33.79 51.14 39.08
CA LYS A 83 -32.46 50.89 38.49
C LYS A 83 -31.59 50.04 39.41
N ASN A 84 -31.53 50.35 40.72
CA ASN A 84 -30.75 49.58 41.67
C ASN A 84 -31.27 48.14 41.82
N VAL A 85 -32.59 47.94 41.83
CA VAL A 85 -33.20 46.60 41.87
C VAL A 85 -32.88 45.81 40.60
N VAL A 86 -33.06 46.40 39.42
CA VAL A 86 -32.76 45.76 38.13
C VAL A 86 -31.28 45.40 38.02
N ALA A 87 -30.39 46.34 38.38
CA ALA A 87 -28.95 46.09 38.40
C ALA A 87 -28.58 44.94 39.35
N GLY A 88 -29.19 44.90 40.54
CA GLY A 88 -28.98 43.83 41.52
C GLY A 88 -29.42 42.45 41.05
N TYR A 89 -30.57 42.36 40.36
CA TYR A 89 -31.03 41.10 39.77
C TYR A 89 -30.07 40.62 38.68
N LEU A 90 -29.81 41.48 37.69
CA LEU A 90 -28.96 41.15 36.56
C LEU A 90 -27.52 40.80 36.99
N ARG A 91 -26.94 41.53 37.94
CA ARG A 91 -25.60 41.27 38.50
C ARG A 91 -25.43 39.83 39.01
N ASN A 92 -26.49 39.23 39.54
CA ASN A 92 -26.39 37.92 40.17
C ASN A 92 -26.59 36.75 39.20
N ILE A 93 -26.97 37.03 37.95
CA ILE A 93 -27.14 36.01 36.91
C ILE A 93 -25.77 35.49 36.47
N VAL A 94 -25.62 34.16 36.53
CA VAL A 94 -24.46 33.40 36.10
C VAL A 94 -24.94 32.26 35.23
N PHE A 95 -24.14 31.93 34.22
CA PHE A 95 -24.37 30.86 33.27
C PHE A 95 -23.24 29.84 33.35
N GLU A 96 -23.50 28.68 32.75
CA GLU A 96 -22.55 27.56 32.62
C GLU A 96 -22.19 26.91 33.97
N GLU A 97 -21.72 25.67 33.94
CA GLU A 97 -21.28 24.96 35.15
C GLU A 97 -19.98 25.55 35.72
N SER A 98 -19.11 26.07 34.84
CA SER A 98 -17.86 26.76 35.19
C SER A 98 -18.09 28.06 35.95
N LYS A 99 -19.29 28.64 35.85
CA LYS A 99 -19.65 29.98 36.34
C LYS A 99 -18.85 31.13 35.71
N ASP A 100 -18.21 30.88 34.58
CA ASP A 100 -17.44 31.89 33.83
C ASP A 100 -18.35 32.83 33.00
N GLY A 101 -19.58 32.41 32.71
CA GLY A 101 -20.60 33.23 32.04
C GLY A 101 -21.35 34.11 33.04
N TYR A 102 -21.37 35.42 32.82
CA TYR A 102 -22.04 36.38 33.71
C TYR A 102 -22.58 37.58 32.95
N ILE A 103 -23.55 38.27 33.54
CA ILE A 103 -24.07 39.54 33.02
C ILE A 103 -23.21 40.72 33.50
N PHE A 104 -22.94 41.65 32.60
CA PHE A 104 -22.36 42.95 32.91
C PHE A 104 -23.21 44.09 32.35
N ILE A 105 -23.20 45.23 33.03
CA ILE A 105 -24.03 46.38 32.69
C ILE A 105 -23.18 47.63 32.66
N TYR A 106 -23.31 48.42 31.61
CA TYR A 106 -22.69 49.72 31.48
C TYR A 106 -23.71 50.76 31.03
N LYS A 107 -23.56 52.00 31.46
CA LYS A 107 -24.21 53.14 30.82
C LYS A 107 -23.61 53.37 29.42
N TYR A 108 -24.34 54.06 28.56
CA TYR A 108 -23.84 54.46 27.24
C TYR A 108 -22.61 55.39 27.25
N ASP A 109 -22.36 56.07 28.36
CA ASP A 109 -21.13 56.86 28.58
C ASP A 109 -19.94 55.99 29.05
N GLY A 110 -20.13 54.67 29.19
CA GLY A 110 -19.13 53.69 29.58
C GLY A 110 -18.92 53.52 31.08
N ILE A 111 -19.74 54.13 31.93
CA ILE A 111 -19.71 53.87 33.38
C ILE A 111 -20.27 52.47 33.67
N ASN A 112 -19.50 51.61 34.34
CA ASN A 112 -19.97 50.31 34.78
C ASN A 112 -21.03 50.45 35.89
N ILE A 113 -22.16 49.77 35.72
CA ILE A 113 -23.27 49.73 36.69
C ILE A 113 -23.22 48.47 37.53
N ALA A 114 -22.93 47.34 36.90
CA ALA A 114 -22.87 46.05 37.58
C ALA A 114 -21.87 45.13 36.90
N HIS A 115 -21.04 44.46 37.70
CA HIS A 115 -20.13 43.43 37.22
C HIS A 115 -19.89 42.40 38.33
N LYS A 116 -20.37 41.16 38.13
CA LYS A 116 -20.28 40.12 39.16
C LYS A 116 -18.84 39.77 39.54
N GLU A 117 -18.03 39.44 38.53
CA GLU A 117 -16.67 38.91 38.72
C GLU A 117 -15.63 39.98 39.06
N LYS A 118 -15.95 41.26 38.82
CA LYS A 118 -15.07 42.40 39.07
C LYS A 118 -15.85 43.58 39.64
N PRO A 119 -16.40 43.46 40.87
CA PRO A 119 -17.17 44.53 41.50
C PRO A 119 -16.41 45.85 41.61
N GLU A 120 -15.07 45.80 41.65
CA GLU A 120 -14.19 46.96 41.68
C GLU A 120 -14.23 47.81 40.39
N LEU A 121 -14.88 47.33 39.33
CA LEU A 121 -15.15 48.12 38.12
C LEU A 121 -16.39 49.01 38.27
N GLU A 122 -17.30 48.70 39.20
CA GLU A 122 -18.55 49.44 39.38
C GLU A 122 -18.27 50.91 39.70
N GLY A 123 -18.92 51.82 38.95
CA GLY A 123 -18.72 53.26 39.03
C GLY A 123 -17.53 53.80 38.22
N LYS A 124 -16.65 52.94 37.67
CA LYS A 124 -15.55 53.39 36.79
C LYS A 124 -16.02 53.55 35.36
N ASN A 125 -15.48 54.55 34.68
CA ASN A 125 -15.69 54.74 33.25
C ASN A 125 -14.64 53.95 32.45
N LEU A 126 -15.10 52.99 31.66
CA LEU A 126 -14.27 52.11 30.84
C LEU A 126 -14.51 52.31 29.33
N TYR A 127 -15.15 53.43 28.94
CA TYR A 127 -15.49 53.74 27.55
C TYR A 127 -14.28 53.67 26.61
N ASN A 128 -13.13 54.17 27.09
CA ASN A 128 -11.89 54.22 26.32
C ASN A 128 -10.91 53.07 26.66
N LEU A 129 -11.36 52.05 27.41
CA LEU A 129 -10.53 50.89 27.72
C LEU A 129 -10.22 50.14 26.43
N LYS A 130 -8.94 49.86 26.20
CA LYS A 130 -8.47 49.00 25.13
C LYS A 130 -8.02 47.67 25.68
N ASP A 131 -8.42 46.59 25.02
CA ASP A 131 -7.81 45.28 25.25
C ASP A 131 -6.38 45.23 24.66
N PRO A 132 -5.60 44.16 24.91
CA PRO A 132 -4.27 43.99 24.33
C PRO A 132 -4.21 44.00 22.79
N ASN A 133 -5.33 43.72 22.11
CA ASN A 133 -5.44 43.78 20.65
C ASN A 133 -5.85 45.17 20.13
N GLY A 134 -6.10 46.13 21.03
CA GLY A 134 -6.48 47.51 20.72
C GLY A 134 -7.98 47.75 20.54
N VAL A 135 -8.82 46.73 20.79
CA VAL A 135 -10.29 46.80 20.69
C VAL A 135 -10.83 47.68 21.81
N LEU A 136 -11.68 48.66 21.48
CA LEU A 136 -12.34 49.52 22.45
C LEU A 136 -13.58 48.79 23.01
N VAL A 137 -13.34 47.82 23.89
CA VAL A 137 -14.29 46.79 24.31
C VAL A 137 -15.67 47.34 24.65
N ILE A 138 -15.72 48.30 25.59
CA ILE A 138 -16.99 48.81 26.12
C ILE A 138 -17.70 49.68 25.09
N LYS A 139 -16.95 50.49 24.34
CA LYS A 139 -17.49 51.32 23.28
C LYS A 139 -18.13 50.46 22.18
N GLU A 140 -17.41 49.48 21.66
CA GLU A 140 -17.91 48.63 20.58
C GLU A 140 -19.16 47.83 21.00
N LEU A 141 -19.19 47.33 22.24
CA LEU A 141 -20.38 46.66 22.78
C LEU A 141 -21.57 47.62 22.95
N ILE A 142 -21.33 48.87 23.38
CA ILE A 142 -22.38 49.89 23.45
C ILE A 142 -22.92 50.21 22.05
N ASP A 143 -22.04 50.43 21.07
CA ASP A 143 -22.41 50.71 19.68
C ASP A 143 -23.28 49.55 19.13
N LYS A 144 -22.87 48.29 19.31
CA LYS A 144 -23.67 47.12 18.93
C LYS A 144 -25.00 47.00 19.67
N ALA A 145 -25.02 47.34 20.96
CA ALA A 145 -26.26 47.33 21.73
C ALA A 145 -27.26 48.39 21.25
N GLN A 146 -26.77 49.56 20.85
CA GLN A 146 -27.59 50.67 20.31
C GLN A 146 -28.12 50.36 18.90
N ASP A 147 -27.40 49.55 18.12
CA ASP A 147 -27.84 49.05 16.80
C ASP A 147 -28.90 47.93 16.87
N GLY A 148 -29.47 47.65 18.04
CA GLY A 148 -30.49 46.61 18.26
C GLY A 148 -29.92 45.27 18.77
N GLY A 149 -28.60 45.19 18.94
CA GLY A 149 -27.88 44.08 19.52
C GLY A 149 -26.84 43.49 18.57
N GLY A 150 -25.73 43.00 19.12
CA GLY A 150 -24.66 42.45 18.30
C GLY A 150 -23.52 41.84 19.08
N TYR A 151 -22.61 41.22 18.34
CA TYR A 151 -21.46 40.50 18.88
C TYR A 151 -20.16 41.28 18.71
N VAL A 152 -19.26 41.15 19.67
CA VAL A 152 -17.90 41.72 19.65
C VAL A 152 -16.93 40.69 20.23
N GLU A 153 -15.81 40.47 19.55
CA GLU A 153 -14.70 39.65 20.03
C GLU A 153 -13.64 40.55 20.66
N TYR A 154 -13.24 40.26 21.90
CA TYR A 154 -12.26 41.04 22.65
C TYR A 154 -11.57 40.17 23.68
N MET A 155 -10.39 40.57 24.16
CA MET A 155 -9.76 39.89 25.29
C MET A 155 -10.34 40.37 26.61
N TRP A 156 -10.63 39.43 27.50
CA TRP A 156 -11.08 39.72 28.86
C TRP A 156 -10.57 38.66 29.84
N HIS A 157 -10.37 39.08 31.09
CA HIS A 157 -9.98 38.21 32.17
C HIS A 157 -11.00 37.09 32.40
N LYS A 158 -10.54 35.83 32.29
CA LYS A 158 -11.31 34.63 32.61
C LYS A 158 -11.09 34.22 34.07
N PRO A 159 -12.14 34.26 34.92
CA PRO A 159 -12.02 33.96 36.36
C PRO A 159 -11.40 32.59 36.66
N SER A 160 -11.82 31.54 35.93
CA SER A 160 -11.35 30.18 36.17
C SER A 160 -9.87 29.92 35.86
N LYS A 161 -9.26 30.69 34.94
CA LYS A 161 -7.85 30.55 34.53
C LYS A 161 -6.95 31.69 35.01
N ASP A 162 -7.51 32.73 35.64
CA ASP A 162 -6.80 33.94 36.11
C ASP A 162 -5.93 34.59 35.02
N MET A 163 -6.43 34.62 33.77
CA MET A 163 -5.69 35.13 32.61
C MET A 163 -6.63 35.81 31.60
N GLU A 164 -6.07 36.74 30.82
CA GLU A 164 -6.76 37.39 29.70
C GLU A 164 -6.84 36.42 28.52
N VAL A 165 -8.05 36.08 28.08
CA VAL A 165 -8.30 35.23 26.90
C VAL A 165 -9.38 35.84 26.03
N THR A 166 -9.47 35.40 24.78
CA THR A 166 -10.48 35.90 23.85
C THR A 166 -11.89 35.51 24.32
N LYS A 167 -12.77 36.50 24.39
CA LYS A 167 -14.17 36.39 24.76
C LYS A 167 -15.03 36.87 23.60
N LEU A 168 -16.07 36.11 23.25
CA LEU A 168 -17.14 36.59 22.39
C LEU A 168 -18.24 37.16 23.27
N GLY A 169 -18.42 38.48 23.23
CA GLY A 169 -19.52 39.16 23.90
C GLY A 169 -20.71 39.38 22.98
N TYR A 170 -21.92 39.36 23.55
CA TYR A 170 -23.14 39.86 22.92
C TYR A 170 -23.76 40.89 23.85
N ALA A 171 -24.20 42.01 23.28
CA ALA A 171 -24.76 43.11 24.02
C ALA A 171 -26.07 43.59 23.41
N LYS A 172 -26.99 44.07 24.26
CA LYS A 172 -28.27 44.64 23.89
C LYS A 172 -28.66 45.76 24.85
N SER A 173 -29.47 46.70 24.37
CA SER A 173 -29.83 47.90 25.12
C SER A 173 -31.03 47.74 26.05
N ILE A 174 -31.01 48.52 27.13
CA ILE A 174 -32.20 48.97 27.87
C ILE A 174 -32.29 50.49 27.67
N ASP A 175 -32.91 50.92 26.56
CA ASP A 175 -32.89 52.31 26.11
C ASP A 175 -33.44 53.28 27.17
N LYS A 176 -34.48 52.86 27.90
CA LYS A 176 -35.11 53.66 28.97
C LYS A 176 -34.13 54.03 30.08
N PHE A 177 -33.11 53.19 30.31
CA PHE A 177 -32.05 53.45 31.29
C PHE A 177 -30.76 53.96 30.65
N GLN A 178 -30.68 53.99 29.31
CA GLN A 178 -29.45 54.22 28.55
C GLN A 178 -28.33 53.25 28.97
N TRP A 179 -28.71 51.98 29.17
CA TRP A 179 -27.80 50.91 29.58
C TRP A 179 -27.56 49.94 28.44
N MET A 180 -26.32 49.47 28.32
CA MET A 180 -25.95 48.27 27.63
C MET A 180 -25.89 47.12 28.65
N VAL A 181 -26.55 46.01 28.33
CA VAL A 181 -26.46 44.75 29.07
C VAL A 181 -25.82 43.73 28.15
N GLY A 182 -24.76 43.09 28.65
CA GLY A 182 -24.04 42.09 27.87
C GLY A 182 -23.70 40.85 28.68
N SER A 183 -23.38 39.80 27.94
CA SER A 183 -22.79 38.56 28.43
C SER A 183 -21.70 38.13 27.45
N GLY A 184 -20.89 37.13 27.80
CA GLY A 184 -19.98 36.50 26.85
C GLY A 184 -19.52 35.12 27.26
N PHE A 185 -19.03 34.36 26.29
CA PHE A 185 -18.32 33.10 26.50
C PHE A 185 -16.86 33.24 26.07
N TYR A 186 -15.98 32.47 26.68
CA TYR A 186 -14.56 32.48 26.30
C TYR A 186 -14.31 31.47 25.17
N ILE A 187 -13.60 31.91 24.12
CA ILE A 187 -13.38 31.13 22.90
C ILE A 187 -12.39 29.98 23.17
N ASP A 188 -11.51 30.11 24.16
CA ASP A 188 -10.55 29.09 24.55
C ASP A 188 -11.22 27.77 24.98
N ASP A 189 -12.42 27.82 25.56
CA ASP A 189 -13.18 26.60 25.90
C ASP A 189 -13.54 25.79 24.65
N ILE A 190 -13.89 26.47 23.56
CA ILE A 190 -14.17 25.84 22.26
C ILE A 190 -12.86 25.30 21.67
N GLU A 191 -11.76 26.03 21.81
CA GLU A 191 -10.45 25.59 21.30
C GLU A 191 -9.93 24.34 22.03
N ASP A 192 -10.10 24.29 23.35
CA ASP A 192 -9.77 23.14 24.18
C ASP A 192 -10.61 21.91 23.76
N GLU A 193 -11.92 22.10 23.51
CA GLU A 193 -12.79 21.03 23.02
C GLU A 193 -12.40 20.57 21.60
N ILE A 194 -12.13 21.50 20.69
CA ILE A 194 -11.67 21.23 19.32
C ILE A 194 -10.33 20.51 19.32
N ALA A 195 -9.41 20.83 20.22
CA ALA A 195 -8.15 20.11 20.37
C ALA A 195 -8.38 18.64 20.72
N SER A 196 -9.33 18.36 21.61
CA SER A 196 -9.70 16.98 21.96
C SER A 196 -10.33 16.22 20.77
N ILE A 197 -11.13 16.89 19.95
CA ILE A 197 -11.75 16.34 18.74
C ILE A 197 -10.66 16.02 17.70
N ARG A 198 -9.72 16.95 17.48
CA ARG A 198 -8.58 16.78 16.58
C ARG A 198 -7.73 15.56 16.96
N LEU A 199 -7.51 15.32 18.25
CA LEU A 199 -6.82 14.11 18.73
C LEU A 199 -7.58 12.83 18.38
N LYS A 200 -8.91 12.81 18.56
CA LYS A 200 -9.76 11.65 18.19
C LYS A 200 -9.78 11.41 16.68
N VAL A 201 -9.83 12.46 15.88
CA VAL A 201 -9.73 12.39 14.41
C VAL A 201 -8.38 11.79 14.01
N ASN A 202 -7.28 12.33 14.51
CA ASN A 202 -5.93 11.82 14.21
C ASN A 202 -5.74 10.35 14.65
N ALA A 203 -6.26 9.97 15.82
CA ALA A 203 -6.24 8.58 16.28
C ALA A 203 -7.01 7.66 15.32
N SER A 204 -8.16 8.12 14.80
CA SER A 204 -8.96 7.37 13.82
C SER A 204 -8.24 7.21 12.49
N ILE A 205 -7.55 8.27 12.02
CA ILE A 205 -6.70 8.22 10.83
C ILE A 205 -5.57 7.20 11.02
N ASN A 206 -4.84 7.25 12.15
CA ASN A 206 -3.76 6.32 12.44
C ASN A 206 -4.25 4.86 12.48
N LYS A 207 -5.42 4.62 13.08
CA LYS A 207 -6.05 3.29 13.11
C LYS A 207 -6.39 2.79 11.69
N ALA A 208 -6.96 3.65 10.85
CA ALA A 208 -7.26 3.32 9.45
C ALA A 208 -5.98 3.01 8.66
N MET A 209 -4.93 3.81 8.82
CA MET A 209 -3.63 3.60 8.18
C MET A 209 -2.97 2.29 8.61
N LEU A 210 -3.07 1.93 9.90
CA LEU A 210 -2.57 0.65 10.41
C LEU A 210 -3.33 -0.52 9.77
N LEU A 211 -4.66 -0.45 9.68
CA LEU A 211 -5.48 -1.49 9.05
C LEU A 211 -5.17 -1.64 7.55
N ILE A 212 -5.01 -0.54 6.81
CA ILE A 212 -4.60 -0.59 5.40
C ILE A 212 -3.20 -1.20 5.28
N GLY A 213 -2.27 -0.80 6.17
CA GLY A 213 -0.92 -1.34 6.21
C GLY A 213 -0.86 -2.85 6.47
N THR A 214 -1.67 -3.36 7.41
CA THR A 214 -1.72 -4.80 7.71
C THR A 214 -2.35 -5.60 6.58
N VAL A 215 -3.40 -5.09 5.94
CA VAL A 215 -4.00 -5.71 4.74
C VAL A 215 -2.99 -5.73 3.60
N GLY A 216 -2.31 -4.62 3.32
CA GLY A 216 -1.27 -4.52 2.31
C GLY A 216 -0.10 -5.47 2.57
N ALA A 217 0.40 -5.54 3.81
CA ALA A 217 1.46 -6.46 4.21
C ALA A 217 1.04 -7.93 4.06
N SER A 218 -0.21 -8.27 4.40
CA SER A 218 -0.74 -9.62 4.23
C SER A 218 -0.82 -10.04 2.76
N LEU A 219 -1.23 -9.13 1.87
CA LEU A 219 -1.23 -9.37 0.43
C LEU A 219 0.19 -9.59 -0.12
N ILE A 220 1.16 -8.78 0.30
CA ILE A 220 2.57 -8.96 -0.09
C ILE A 220 3.11 -10.31 0.41
N ALA A 221 2.83 -10.67 1.66
CA ALA A 221 3.23 -11.96 2.24
C ALA A 221 2.64 -13.14 1.46
N LEU A 222 1.37 -13.05 1.06
CA LEU A 222 0.70 -14.06 0.23
C LEU A 222 1.38 -14.20 -1.14
N VAL A 223 1.71 -13.09 -1.80
CA VAL A 223 2.40 -13.09 -3.10
C VAL A 223 3.81 -13.69 -2.99
N ILE A 224 4.55 -13.38 -1.92
CA ILE A 224 5.85 -13.99 -1.63
C ILE A 224 5.68 -15.50 -1.45
N PHE A 225 4.70 -15.93 -0.65
CA PHE A 225 4.43 -17.34 -0.41
C PHE A 225 4.12 -18.10 -1.71
N ILE A 226 3.22 -17.57 -2.55
CA ILE A 226 2.88 -18.15 -3.86
C ILE A 226 4.10 -18.18 -4.78
N SER A 227 4.90 -17.11 -4.81
CA SER A 227 6.10 -17.04 -5.64
C SER A 227 7.15 -18.08 -5.22
N LEU A 228 7.32 -18.32 -3.91
CA LEU A 228 8.20 -19.37 -3.39
C LEU A 228 7.66 -20.76 -3.71
N TYR A 229 6.34 -20.96 -3.62
CA TYR A 229 5.70 -22.23 -3.98
C TYR A 229 5.91 -22.57 -5.46
N ILE A 230 5.62 -21.63 -6.37
CA ILE A 230 5.85 -21.78 -7.82
C ILE A 230 7.34 -22.03 -8.10
N SER A 231 8.23 -21.26 -7.46
CA SER A 231 9.67 -21.44 -7.66
C SER A 231 10.15 -22.84 -7.26
N ALA A 232 9.59 -23.41 -6.19
CA ALA A 232 9.98 -24.73 -5.69
C ALA A 232 9.36 -25.87 -6.50
N LYS A 233 8.09 -25.76 -6.89
CA LYS A 233 7.33 -26.84 -7.53
C LYS A 233 7.39 -26.85 -9.05
N ILE A 234 7.63 -25.69 -9.68
CA ILE A 234 7.61 -25.56 -11.15
C ILE A 234 8.98 -25.13 -11.67
N THR A 235 9.50 -23.98 -11.22
CA THR A 235 10.73 -23.40 -11.80
C THR A 235 11.96 -24.28 -11.57
N ARG A 236 12.12 -24.85 -10.37
CA ARG A 236 13.29 -25.69 -10.05
C ARG A 236 13.33 -26.99 -10.85
N PRO A 237 12.28 -27.84 -10.91
CA PRO A 237 12.31 -29.03 -11.76
C PRO A 237 12.51 -28.73 -13.24
N LEU A 238 11.94 -27.65 -13.77
CA LEU A 238 12.18 -27.25 -15.17
C LEU A 238 13.64 -26.83 -15.41
N CYS A 239 14.26 -26.17 -14.43
CA CYS A 239 15.68 -25.83 -14.47
C CYS A 239 16.55 -27.09 -14.43
N ASP A 240 16.20 -28.07 -13.59
CA ASP A 240 16.90 -29.36 -13.51
C ASP A 240 16.80 -30.14 -14.84
N THR A 241 15.61 -30.15 -15.47
CA THR A 241 15.41 -30.73 -16.82
C THR A 241 16.25 -30.03 -17.88
N ALA A 242 16.29 -28.70 -17.88
CA ALA A 242 17.07 -27.93 -18.84
C ALA A 242 18.58 -28.22 -18.68
N LEU A 243 19.07 -28.32 -17.44
CA LEU A 243 20.46 -28.68 -17.17
C LEU A 243 20.80 -30.10 -17.62
N ALA A 244 19.89 -31.07 -17.42
CA ALA A 244 20.10 -32.45 -17.88
C ALA A 244 20.12 -32.56 -19.41
N LEU A 245 19.28 -31.78 -20.11
CA LEU A 245 19.32 -31.70 -21.58
C LEU A 245 20.63 -31.08 -22.07
N ASP A 246 21.11 -30.02 -21.42
CA ASP A 246 22.36 -29.36 -21.77
C ASP A 246 23.56 -30.33 -21.61
N ASP A 247 23.61 -31.07 -20.50
CA ASP A 247 24.64 -32.08 -20.20
C ASP A 247 24.69 -33.23 -21.24
N ILE A 248 23.53 -33.70 -21.71
CA ILE A 248 23.47 -34.72 -22.78
C ILE A 248 23.95 -34.15 -24.12
N SER A 249 23.68 -32.87 -24.40
CA SER A 249 23.97 -32.25 -25.71
C SER A 249 25.39 -31.71 -25.85
N GLN A 250 25.97 -31.15 -24.79
CA GLN A 250 27.30 -30.51 -24.78
C GLN A 250 28.35 -31.29 -23.99
N GLY A 251 27.94 -32.23 -23.12
CA GLY A 251 28.84 -33.04 -22.30
C GLY A 251 29.30 -34.34 -23.00
N GLU A 252 29.70 -35.34 -22.21
CA GLU A 252 30.11 -36.67 -22.71
C GLU A 252 28.93 -37.53 -23.20
N GLY A 253 27.70 -37.00 -23.19
CA GLY A 253 26.51 -37.74 -23.59
C GLY A 253 26.15 -38.86 -22.63
N ASP A 254 26.26 -38.65 -21.32
CA ASP A 254 25.92 -39.64 -20.30
C ASP A 254 24.41 -39.96 -20.28
N LEU A 255 24.02 -40.94 -21.09
CA LEU A 255 22.64 -41.44 -21.18
C LEU A 255 22.22 -42.29 -19.98
N THR A 256 23.01 -42.38 -18.91
CA THR A 256 22.62 -43.10 -17.67
C THR A 256 21.84 -42.22 -16.70
N ARG A 257 21.88 -40.89 -16.88
CA ARG A 257 21.18 -39.93 -16.04
C ARG A 257 19.66 -40.00 -16.25
N ARG A 258 18.90 -39.90 -15.16
CA ARG A 258 17.43 -39.82 -15.18
C ARG A 258 16.96 -38.68 -14.28
N LEU A 259 15.90 -38.00 -14.69
CA LEU A 259 15.25 -36.97 -13.89
C LEU A 259 14.37 -37.61 -12.82
N LYS A 260 14.41 -37.04 -11.62
CA LYS A 260 13.50 -37.42 -10.53
C LYS A 260 12.11 -36.85 -10.82
N ILE A 261 11.08 -37.69 -10.70
CA ILE A 261 9.69 -37.30 -10.90
C ILE A 261 9.14 -36.81 -9.56
N TYR A 262 8.98 -35.49 -9.41
CA TYR A 262 8.55 -34.86 -8.15
C TYR A 262 7.05 -34.55 -8.08
N ALA A 263 6.33 -34.70 -9.19
CA ALA A 263 4.93 -34.33 -9.33
C ALA A 263 4.23 -35.26 -10.33
N GLU A 264 2.90 -35.33 -10.27
CA GLU A 264 2.05 -36.04 -11.23
C GLU A 264 1.37 -35.09 -12.25
N ASP A 265 1.68 -33.80 -12.16
CA ASP A 265 1.20 -32.74 -13.06
C ASP A 265 2.03 -32.65 -14.36
N GLU A 266 1.84 -31.57 -15.13
CA GLU A 266 2.56 -31.32 -16.39
C GLU A 266 4.09 -31.32 -16.20
N VAL A 267 4.60 -30.84 -15.06
CA VAL A 267 6.04 -30.84 -14.75
C VAL A 267 6.54 -32.28 -14.55
N GLY A 268 5.72 -33.12 -13.91
CA GLY A 268 5.93 -34.56 -13.80
C GLY A 268 5.93 -35.27 -15.15
N GLN A 269 4.98 -34.93 -16.03
CA GLN A 269 4.89 -35.50 -17.37
C GLN A 269 6.11 -35.16 -18.22
N VAL A 270 6.64 -33.94 -18.13
CA VAL A 270 7.90 -33.56 -18.79
C VAL A 270 9.05 -34.43 -18.30
N SER A 271 9.16 -34.66 -16.99
CA SER A 271 10.20 -35.51 -16.41
C SER A 271 10.08 -36.97 -16.87
N LYS A 272 8.86 -37.52 -16.91
CA LYS A 272 8.56 -38.86 -17.44
C LYS A 272 8.92 -38.97 -18.92
N GLY A 273 8.52 -37.99 -19.72
CA GLY A 273 8.80 -37.93 -21.15
C GLY A 273 10.29 -37.86 -21.45
N PHE A 274 11.05 -37.08 -20.68
CA PHE A 274 12.51 -37.03 -20.77
C PHE A 274 13.14 -38.40 -20.47
N ASN A 275 12.76 -39.06 -19.38
CA ASN A 275 13.31 -40.38 -19.04
C ASN A 275 13.03 -41.42 -20.14
N LEU A 276 11.82 -41.43 -20.70
CA LEU A 276 11.47 -42.31 -21.81
C LEU A 276 12.28 -42.00 -23.08
N PHE A 277 12.53 -40.72 -23.36
CA PHE A 277 13.39 -40.32 -24.47
C PHE A 277 14.82 -40.84 -24.28
N VAL A 278 15.40 -40.68 -23.09
CA VAL A 278 16.76 -41.17 -22.78
C VAL A 278 16.82 -42.70 -22.86
N ASP A 279 15.79 -43.43 -22.40
CA ASP A 279 15.70 -44.89 -22.52
C ASP A 279 15.76 -45.34 -23.99
N LYS A 280 14.98 -44.69 -24.86
CA LYS A 280 14.99 -44.99 -26.31
C LYS A 280 16.34 -44.67 -26.94
N MET A 281 16.96 -43.55 -26.58
CA MET A 281 18.29 -43.19 -27.07
C MET A 281 19.34 -44.22 -26.67
N GLN A 282 19.32 -44.66 -25.41
CA GLN A 282 20.24 -45.70 -24.92
C GLN A 282 20.03 -47.02 -25.67
N GLN A 283 18.79 -47.42 -25.92
CA GLN A 283 18.48 -48.62 -26.69
C GLN A 283 19.01 -48.52 -28.13
N SER A 284 18.80 -47.40 -28.81
CA SER A 284 19.33 -47.19 -30.17
C SER A 284 20.86 -47.23 -30.21
N VAL A 285 21.55 -46.68 -29.21
CA VAL A 285 23.02 -46.78 -29.11
C VAL A 285 23.48 -48.22 -28.92
N LEU A 286 22.76 -49.02 -28.12
CA LEU A 286 23.05 -50.45 -27.93
C LEU A 286 22.81 -51.26 -29.22
N GLU A 287 21.73 -50.98 -29.94
CA GLU A 287 21.44 -51.61 -31.24
C GLU A 287 22.55 -51.30 -32.26
N VAL A 288 23.01 -50.05 -32.34
CA VAL A 288 24.16 -49.67 -33.18
C VAL A 288 25.43 -50.43 -32.77
N LYS A 289 25.71 -50.54 -31.46
CA LYS A 289 26.88 -51.28 -30.95
C LYS A 289 26.82 -52.77 -31.34
N ASN A 290 25.66 -53.39 -31.20
CA ASN A 290 25.47 -54.80 -31.59
C ASN A 290 25.66 -54.96 -33.10
N GLY A 291 25.07 -54.07 -33.91
CA GLY A 291 25.27 -54.06 -35.37
C GLY A 291 26.73 -53.90 -35.78
N ILE A 292 27.52 -53.06 -35.08
CA ILE A 292 28.97 -52.94 -35.31
C ILE A 292 29.70 -54.24 -34.95
N THR A 293 29.30 -54.92 -33.87
CA THR A 293 29.90 -56.19 -33.46
C THR A 293 29.62 -57.30 -34.47
N ASP A 294 28.37 -57.38 -34.95
CA ASP A 294 27.97 -58.33 -35.99
C ASP A 294 28.70 -58.04 -37.31
N LEU A 295 28.85 -56.76 -37.67
CA LEU A 295 29.63 -56.34 -38.83
C LEU A 295 31.11 -56.70 -38.70
N SER A 296 31.70 -56.52 -37.50
CA SER A 296 33.08 -56.91 -37.22
C SER A 296 33.28 -58.42 -37.34
N SER A 297 32.34 -59.22 -36.80
CA SER A 297 32.36 -60.68 -36.90
C SER A 297 32.23 -61.14 -38.36
N SER A 298 31.29 -60.55 -39.10
CA SER A 298 31.09 -60.82 -40.53
C SER A 298 32.33 -60.46 -41.35
N SER A 299 33.03 -59.37 -40.98
CA SER A 299 34.28 -58.96 -41.64
C SER A 299 35.40 -59.98 -41.41
N HIS A 300 35.51 -60.56 -40.20
CA HIS A 300 36.49 -61.61 -39.91
C HIS A 300 36.16 -62.95 -40.59
N GLN A 301 34.87 -63.29 -40.70
CA GLN A 301 34.44 -64.43 -41.52
C GLN A 301 34.77 -64.20 -43.00
N MET A 302 34.56 -62.99 -43.52
CA MET A 302 34.93 -62.63 -44.89
C MET A 302 36.43 -62.78 -45.12
N GLU A 303 37.27 -62.34 -44.18
CA GLU A 303 38.73 -62.53 -44.24
C GLU A 303 39.09 -64.02 -44.36
N THR A 304 38.45 -64.88 -43.56
CA THR A 304 38.64 -66.34 -43.64
C THR A 304 38.23 -66.90 -45.00
N VAL A 305 37.11 -66.45 -45.56
CA VAL A 305 36.64 -66.83 -46.89
C VAL A 305 37.61 -66.37 -47.98
N VAL A 306 38.15 -65.15 -47.87
CA VAL A 306 39.14 -64.63 -48.82
C VAL A 306 40.43 -65.43 -48.79
N ILE A 307 40.94 -65.78 -47.60
CA ILE A 307 42.15 -66.61 -47.43
C ILE A 307 41.94 -68.00 -48.04
N SER A 308 40.83 -68.66 -47.70
CA SER A 308 40.48 -69.98 -48.25
C SER A 308 40.31 -69.95 -49.77
N THR A 309 39.64 -68.91 -50.29
CA THR A 309 39.47 -68.69 -51.73
C THR A 309 40.81 -68.52 -52.44
N ASN A 310 41.72 -67.71 -51.87
CA ASN A 310 43.05 -67.52 -52.44
C ASN A 310 43.86 -68.83 -52.46
N GLY A 311 43.76 -69.64 -51.40
CA GLY A 311 44.34 -70.98 -51.37
C GLY A 311 43.76 -71.93 -52.43
N ASN A 312 42.43 -71.93 -52.59
CA ASN A 312 41.77 -72.72 -53.63
C ASN A 312 42.16 -72.28 -55.04
N VAL A 313 42.29 -70.98 -55.29
CA VAL A 313 42.76 -70.43 -56.57
C VAL A 313 44.20 -70.88 -56.85
N GLU A 314 45.08 -70.91 -55.85
CA GLU A 314 46.45 -71.39 -56.02
C GLU A 314 46.50 -72.90 -56.32
N ASN A 315 45.70 -73.71 -55.62
CA ASN A 315 45.57 -75.14 -55.93
C ASN A 315 45.03 -75.37 -57.35
N GLN A 316 43.97 -74.64 -57.73
CA GLN A 316 43.41 -74.71 -59.08
C GLN A 316 44.43 -74.29 -60.15
N ARG A 317 45.27 -73.27 -59.86
CA ARG A 317 46.37 -72.87 -60.73
C ARG A 317 47.38 -74.02 -60.92
N GLN A 318 47.73 -74.74 -59.85
CA GLN A 318 48.62 -75.89 -59.93
C GLN A 318 48.01 -77.05 -60.74
N GLU A 319 46.74 -77.39 -60.50
CA GLU A 319 46.02 -78.39 -61.29
C GLU A 319 45.95 -77.99 -62.77
N THR A 320 45.71 -76.71 -63.06
CA THR A 320 45.69 -76.19 -64.43
C THR A 320 47.07 -76.32 -65.09
N ILE A 321 48.16 -76.08 -64.35
CA ILE A 321 49.53 -76.30 -64.84
C ILE A 321 49.77 -77.78 -65.09
N GLN A 322 49.37 -78.67 -64.19
CA GLN A 322 49.52 -80.12 -64.38
C GLN A 322 48.71 -80.61 -65.58
N ALA A 323 47.45 -80.16 -65.73
CA ALA A 323 46.62 -80.47 -66.88
C ALA A 323 47.24 -79.93 -68.18
N ALA A 324 47.80 -78.71 -68.17
CA ALA A 324 48.51 -78.16 -69.32
C ALA A 324 49.77 -78.97 -69.66
N THR A 325 50.54 -79.40 -68.66
CA THR A 325 51.70 -80.29 -68.84
C THR A 325 51.28 -81.63 -69.41
N ALA A 326 50.22 -82.26 -68.86
CA ALA A 326 49.69 -83.51 -69.38
C ALA A 326 49.17 -83.37 -70.81
N VAL A 327 48.47 -82.27 -71.14
CA VAL A 327 48.06 -81.94 -72.51
C VAL A 327 49.29 -81.76 -73.41
N HIS A 328 50.36 -81.13 -72.93
CA HIS A 328 51.60 -80.97 -73.70
C HIS A 328 52.32 -82.31 -73.93
N GLU A 329 52.38 -83.19 -72.92
CA GLU A 329 52.91 -84.55 -73.07
C GLU A 329 52.03 -85.39 -74.01
N MET A 330 50.71 -85.29 -73.89
CA MET A 330 49.76 -85.93 -74.80
C MET A 330 49.93 -85.42 -76.24
N ALA A 331 50.12 -84.11 -76.43
CA ALA A 331 50.38 -83.50 -77.73
C ALA A 331 51.72 -83.98 -78.31
N ALA A 332 52.76 -84.09 -77.48
CA ALA A 332 54.05 -84.64 -77.88
C ALA A 332 53.93 -86.13 -78.26
N ALA A 333 53.23 -86.94 -77.47
CA ALA A 333 52.99 -88.35 -77.75
C ALA A 333 52.12 -88.54 -79.00
N THR A 334 51.10 -87.72 -79.23
CA THR A 334 50.32 -87.77 -80.48
C THR A 334 51.14 -87.33 -81.69
N GLN A 335 52.02 -86.33 -81.54
CA GLN A 335 52.97 -85.95 -82.58
C GLN A 335 53.97 -87.08 -82.88
N GLU A 336 54.47 -87.77 -81.85
CA GLU A 336 55.35 -88.92 -81.98
C GLU A 336 54.64 -90.09 -82.67
N ILE A 337 53.39 -90.39 -82.29
CA ILE A 337 52.54 -91.39 -82.96
C ILE A 337 52.30 -91.00 -84.42
N ALA A 338 51.98 -89.73 -84.71
CA ALA A 338 51.79 -89.24 -86.07
C ALA A 338 53.07 -89.35 -86.90
N THR A 339 54.23 -89.06 -86.31
CA THR A 339 55.54 -89.16 -86.97
C THR A 339 55.92 -90.63 -87.23
N ASN A 340 55.69 -91.52 -86.27
CA ASN A 340 55.90 -92.95 -86.43
C ASN A 340 54.94 -93.56 -87.47
N ALA A 341 53.68 -93.14 -87.50
CA ALA A 341 52.72 -93.56 -88.51
C ALA A 341 53.10 -93.05 -89.91
N ALA A 342 53.62 -91.83 -90.03
CA ALA A 342 54.10 -91.27 -91.30
C ALA A 342 55.39 -91.95 -91.81
N ASN A 343 56.29 -92.38 -90.92
CA ASN A 343 57.50 -93.12 -91.28
C ASN A 343 57.22 -94.60 -91.63
N ALA A 344 56.04 -95.12 -91.27
CA ALA A 344 55.62 -96.50 -91.54
C ALA A 344 54.77 -96.66 -92.82
N ALA A 345 54.52 -95.59 -93.56
CA ALA A 345 53.78 -95.54 -94.82
C ALA A 345 54.73 -95.45 -96.04
#